data_AF-X0ZK73-F1
#
_entry.id   AF-X0ZK73-F1
#
_cell.length_a   1.000
_cell.length_b   1.000
_cell.length_c   1.000
_cell.angle_alpha   90.00
_cell.angle_beta   90.00
_cell.angle_gamma   90.00
#
_symmetry.space_group_name_H-M   'P 1'
#
loop_
_entity.id
_entity.type
_entity.pdbx_description
1 polymer ?
#
loop_
_entity_poly.entity_id
_entity_poly.type
_entity_poly.pdbx_seq_one_letter_code
_entity_poly.pdbx_strand_id
1 'polypeptide(L)'
;MKKIILISCASKKINKKIKAQDLYISALFQKNLQYAKSLNPDKIFILSAKYGLLKLDKEVEPYDKTLNRMRSYEIKEWANSVLSQLQKVVDLNKDEFVFLAGDNYRKFLLPSINNYKIPMLGLGIGKQLKWLKEKIKVSEICHTIHQWFNGRKIHYYHQMYNSMEKHSLSQWFNEQEIPKNGIYILFEKGECAHSTDRIVRIGTHTGKNKLRSRLKEHLNENKDRSIFRKNIGRALLNKDNDPFIEQWNKNNLTKKNEKALDSNSVEFIKQKEIKEKVKEIEKRVTKYIIDNISFVTFQIDDKDKRLELESKIISTVSCCDECKPFPNWLGLSSPKEKIRKSGLWLVNELCKTPLSESDLKELKNILENAGYNI
;
A
#
# COMPACT_ATOMS: atom_id res chain seq x y z
N MET A 1 9.95 7.00 14.62
CA MET A 1 9.47 8.18 13.88
C MET A 1 7.97 8.17 13.95
N LYS A 2 7.35 9.22 14.48
CA LYS A 2 5.89 9.35 14.56
C LYS A 2 5.36 10.12 13.36
N LYS A 3 4.13 9.83 12.95
CA LYS A 3 3.39 10.60 11.93
C LYS A 3 2.42 11.56 12.62
N ILE A 4 2.62 12.85 12.37
CA ILE A 4 1.88 13.94 13.00
C ILE A 4 1.10 14.69 11.93
N ILE A 5 -0.19 14.91 12.15
CA ILE A 5 -1.04 15.66 11.21
C ILE A 5 -1.48 16.97 11.84
N LEU A 6 -1.30 18.06 11.11
CA LEU A 6 -1.65 19.42 11.53
C LEU A 6 -2.76 19.96 10.63
N ILE A 7 -3.91 20.27 11.22
CA ILE A 7 -5.09 20.77 10.52
C ILE A 7 -5.34 22.22 10.91
N SER A 8 -5.55 23.13 9.95
CA SER A 8 -5.94 24.50 10.30
C SER A 8 -7.35 24.56 10.89
N CYS A 9 -7.56 25.39 11.91
CA CYS A 9 -8.89 25.71 12.43
C CYS A 9 -9.80 26.36 11.37
N ALA A 10 -11.11 26.40 11.64
CA ALA A 10 -12.09 27.01 10.74
C ALA A 10 -12.88 28.15 11.39
N SER A 11 -13.45 29.04 10.56
CA SER A 11 -14.30 30.13 11.03
C SER A 11 -15.65 29.62 11.56
N LYS A 12 -16.33 28.75 10.79
CA LYS A 12 -17.62 28.15 11.16
C LYS A 12 -17.47 27.19 12.35
N LYS A 13 -18.16 27.51 13.44
CA LYS A 13 -18.11 26.76 14.71
C LYS A 13 -19.51 26.58 15.28
N ILE A 14 -19.68 25.55 16.10
CA ILE A 14 -20.85 25.43 16.98
C ILE A 14 -20.71 26.47 18.10
N ASN A 15 -21.80 27.15 18.46
CA ASN A 15 -21.83 28.12 19.56
C ASN A 15 -21.97 27.42 20.92
N LYS A 16 -21.06 26.49 21.24
CA LYS A 16 -21.06 25.72 22.49
C LYS A 16 -19.65 25.29 22.83
N LYS A 17 -19.31 25.28 24.13
CA LYS A 17 -18.08 24.65 24.62
C LYS A 17 -18.14 23.15 24.35
N ILE A 18 -17.20 22.66 23.55
CA ILE A 18 -17.13 21.26 23.11
C ILE A 18 -15.69 20.91 22.76
N LYS A 19 -15.40 19.62 22.56
CA LYS A 19 -14.10 19.15 22.08
C LYS A 19 -13.72 19.84 20.77
N ALA A 20 -12.43 20.17 20.62
CA ALA A 20 -11.93 20.93 19.48
C ALA A 20 -12.25 20.27 18.13
N GLN A 21 -12.26 18.94 18.04
CA GLN A 21 -12.62 18.23 16.80
C GLN A 21 -14.10 18.41 16.39
N ASP A 22 -14.98 18.66 17.37
CA ASP A 22 -16.43 18.78 17.16
C ASP A 22 -16.86 20.26 17.05
N LEU A 23 -16.00 21.19 17.50
CA LEU A 23 -16.26 22.62 17.45
C LEU A 23 -16.39 23.12 16.01
N TYR A 24 -15.51 22.69 15.09
CA TYR A 24 -15.42 23.25 13.74
C TYR A 24 -16.28 22.45 12.74
N ILE A 25 -17.25 23.13 12.13
CA ILE A 25 -18.28 22.50 11.28
C ILE A 25 -18.17 22.86 9.79
N SER A 26 -17.07 23.50 9.39
CA SER A 26 -16.86 23.76 7.96
C SER A 26 -16.57 22.47 7.20
N ALA A 27 -17.09 22.35 5.98
CA ALA A 27 -16.90 21.16 5.14
C ALA A 27 -15.41 20.84 4.90
N LEU A 28 -14.55 21.86 4.75
CA LEU A 28 -13.11 21.67 4.57
C LEU A 28 -12.47 21.08 5.83
N PHE A 29 -12.82 21.58 7.01
CA PHE A 29 -12.30 21.06 8.27
C PHE A 29 -12.72 19.61 8.49
N GLN A 30 -14.02 19.31 8.34
CA GLN A 30 -14.54 17.96 8.53
C GLN A 30 -13.88 16.95 7.60
N LYS A 31 -13.68 17.32 6.32
CA LYS A 31 -12.98 16.45 5.36
C LYS A 31 -11.48 16.33 5.63
N ASN A 32 -10.81 17.40 6.05
CA ASN A 32 -9.42 17.33 6.49
C ASN A 32 -9.28 16.41 7.71
N LEU A 33 -10.21 16.47 8.67
CA LEU A 33 -10.19 15.60 9.85
C LEU A 33 -10.46 14.14 9.48
N GLN A 34 -11.41 13.88 8.59
CA GLN A 34 -11.68 12.52 8.09
C GLN A 34 -10.45 11.95 7.37
N TYR A 35 -9.86 12.70 6.44
CA TYR A 35 -8.63 12.30 5.74
C TYR A 35 -7.44 12.15 6.71
N ALA A 36 -7.30 13.04 7.70
CA ALA A 36 -6.24 12.93 8.69
C ALA A 36 -6.35 11.62 9.49
N LYS A 37 -7.56 11.25 9.92
CA LYS A 37 -7.81 10.00 10.64
C LYS A 37 -7.49 8.77 9.79
N SER A 38 -7.80 8.82 8.48
CA SER A 38 -7.55 7.69 7.58
C SER A 38 -6.05 7.37 7.42
N LEU A 39 -5.17 8.36 7.57
CA LEU A 39 -3.71 8.17 7.42
C LEU A 39 -3.02 7.37 8.55
N ASN A 40 -3.80 6.83 9.50
CA ASN A 40 -3.36 6.16 10.72
C ASN A 40 -2.20 6.90 11.43
N PRO A 41 -2.39 8.16 11.83
CA PRO A 41 -1.35 8.96 12.46
C PRO A 41 -1.18 8.62 13.94
N ASP A 42 0.02 8.86 14.48
CA ASP A 42 0.26 8.81 15.92
C ASP A 42 -0.45 9.95 16.65
N LYS A 43 -0.49 11.14 16.05
CA LYS A 43 -1.15 12.33 16.63
C LYS A 43 -1.76 13.22 15.56
N ILE A 44 -2.91 13.82 15.90
CA ILE A 44 -3.54 14.89 15.13
C ILE A 44 -3.68 16.11 16.03
N PHE A 45 -3.27 17.27 15.53
CA PHE A 45 -3.49 18.55 16.20
C PHE A 45 -4.20 19.55 15.28
N ILE A 46 -4.91 20.47 15.91
CA ILE A 46 -5.55 21.60 15.25
C ILE A 46 -4.72 22.85 15.51
N LEU A 47 -4.28 23.51 14.44
CA LEU A 47 -3.64 24.81 14.47
C LEU A 47 -4.70 25.90 14.65
N SER A 48 -4.86 26.36 15.89
CA SER A 48 -5.80 27.40 16.31
C SER A 48 -5.15 28.77 16.30
N ALA A 49 -5.80 29.74 15.65
CA ALA A 49 -5.37 31.14 15.71
C ALA A 49 -5.42 31.75 17.13
N LYS A 50 -6.22 31.20 18.04
CA LYS A 50 -6.32 31.67 19.44
C LYS A 50 -5.40 30.90 20.37
N TYR A 51 -5.41 29.57 20.29
CA TYR A 51 -4.77 28.71 21.27
C TYR A 51 -3.41 28.14 20.82
N GLY A 52 -3.01 28.37 19.56
CA GLY A 52 -1.82 27.77 18.97
C GLY A 52 -2.10 26.32 18.56
N LEU A 53 -1.74 25.37 19.42
CA LEU A 53 -1.86 23.93 19.19
C LEU A 53 -2.96 23.33 20.08
N LEU A 54 -3.97 22.71 19.46
CA LEU A 54 -5.04 22.01 20.17
C LEU A 54 -4.99 20.50 19.88
N LYS A 55 -5.17 19.70 20.94
CA LYS A 55 -5.55 18.29 20.81
C LYS A 55 -7.02 18.19 20.41
N LEU A 56 -7.39 17.12 19.71
CA LEU A 56 -8.75 16.89 19.23
C LEU A 56 -9.80 16.86 20.35
N ASP A 57 -9.44 16.30 21.51
CA ASP A 57 -10.29 16.07 22.67
C ASP A 57 -10.36 17.26 23.65
N LYS A 58 -9.55 18.31 23.45
CA LYS A 58 -9.54 19.48 24.31
C LYS A 58 -10.85 20.25 24.18
N GLU A 59 -11.56 20.45 25.28
CA GLU A 59 -12.72 21.32 25.30
C GLU A 59 -12.32 22.79 25.15
N VAL A 60 -13.01 23.48 24.24
CA VAL A 60 -12.76 24.88 23.90
C VAL A 60 -14.09 25.60 23.63
N GLU A 61 -14.14 26.87 24.02
CA GLU A 61 -15.26 27.76 23.68
C GLU A 61 -15.11 28.32 22.27
N PRO A 62 -16.23 28.67 21.60
CA PRO A 62 -16.20 29.36 20.33
C PRO A 62 -15.45 30.70 20.46
N TYR A 63 -14.76 31.09 19.38
CA TYR A 63 -13.99 32.32 19.33
C TYR A 63 -13.91 32.85 17.91
N ASP A 64 -13.71 34.16 17.77
CA ASP A 64 -13.49 34.83 16.49
C ASP A 64 -12.06 35.40 16.40
N LYS A 65 -11.13 34.55 15.96
CA LYS A 65 -9.73 34.92 15.70
C LYS A 65 -9.23 34.15 14.48
N THR A 66 -8.50 34.82 13.61
CA THR A 66 -7.96 34.23 12.37
C THR A 66 -6.58 34.80 12.06
N LEU A 67 -5.66 33.94 11.64
CA LEU A 67 -4.32 34.38 11.20
C LEU A 67 -4.37 35.17 9.89
N ASN A 68 -5.43 35.03 9.09
CA ASN A 68 -5.51 35.69 7.78
C ASN A 68 -5.70 37.22 7.87
N ARG A 69 -6.06 37.74 9.05
CA ARG A 69 -6.18 39.19 9.31
C ARG A 69 -4.97 39.75 10.08
N MET A 70 -4.02 38.89 10.47
CA MET A 70 -2.85 39.28 11.24
C MET A 70 -1.71 39.74 10.34
N ARG A 71 -0.88 40.64 10.87
CA ARG A 71 0.37 41.07 10.26
C ARG A 71 1.41 39.96 10.33
N SER A 72 2.41 40.03 9.46
CA SER A 72 3.44 38.99 9.34
C SER A 72 4.18 38.72 10.66
N TYR A 73 4.48 39.76 11.44
CA TYR A 73 5.16 39.61 12.74
C TYR A 73 4.30 38.88 13.77
N GLU A 74 2.99 39.16 13.84
CA GLU A 74 2.05 38.48 14.75
C GLU A 74 1.93 36.99 14.40
N ILE A 75 1.92 36.65 13.11
CA ILE A 75 1.90 35.25 12.66
C ILE A 75 3.22 34.56 13.04
N LYS A 76 4.35 35.27 13.01
CA LYS A 76 5.65 34.74 13.44
C LYS A 76 5.69 34.48 14.95
N GLU A 77 5.14 35.39 15.76
CA GLU A 77 4.99 35.18 17.21
C GLU A 77 4.08 34.00 17.52
N TRP A 78 2.94 33.91 16.83
CA TRP A 78 2.04 32.75 16.92
C TRP A 78 2.79 31.45 16.57
N ALA A 79 3.57 31.45 15.49
CA ALA A 79 4.32 30.27 15.05
C ALA A 79 5.37 29.85 16.09
N ASN A 80 6.09 30.78 16.70
CA ASN A 80 7.05 30.49 17.77
C ASN A 80 6.37 29.84 18.99
N SER A 81 5.17 30.32 19.35
CA SER A 81 4.37 29.72 20.42
C SER A 81 3.94 28.29 20.07
N VAL A 82 3.48 28.05 18.84
CA VAL A 82 3.12 26.71 18.35
C VAL A 82 4.32 25.77 18.33
N LEU A 83 5.49 26.22 17.87
CA LEU A 83 6.71 25.41 17.89
C LEU A 83 7.10 25.02 19.31
N SER A 84 7.01 25.95 20.25
CA SER A 84 7.25 25.69 21.68
C SER A 84 6.26 24.68 22.27
N GLN A 85 5.00 24.68 21.81
CA GLN A 85 4.01 23.67 22.20
C GLN A 85 4.27 22.31 21.56
N LEU A 86 4.65 22.28 20.27
CA LEU A 86 4.96 21.06 19.53
C LEU A 86 6.18 20.34 20.12
N GLN A 87 7.28 21.05 20.38
CA GLN A 87 8.51 20.46 20.93
C GLN A 87 8.30 19.69 22.25
N LYS A 88 7.24 20.00 23.01
CA LYS A 88 6.88 19.28 24.24
C LYS A 88 6.28 17.89 23.98
N VAL A 89 5.81 17.62 22.77
CA VAL A 89 5.01 16.42 22.45
C VAL A 89 5.49 15.65 21.22
N VAL A 90 6.36 16.23 20.39
CA VAL A 90 6.87 15.65 19.15
C VAL A 90 8.33 16.06 18.93
N ASP A 91 9.07 15.28 18.14
CA ASP A 91 10.43 15.59 17.72
C ASP A 91 10.42 16.24 16.32
N LEU A 92 10.66 17.55 16.25
CA LEU A 92 10.59 18.31 14.99
C LEU A 92 11.63 17.89 13.93
N ASN A 93 12.71 17.23 14.36
CA ASN A 93 13.79 16.79 13.47
C ASN A 93 13.58 15.37 12.97
N LYS A 94 12.94 14.50 13.76
CA LYS A 94 12.74 13.09 13.45
C LYS A 94 11.34 12.75 12.96
N ASP A 95 10.29 13.32 13.55
CA ASP A 95 8.90 12.97 13.25
C ASP A 95 8.47 13.51 11.87
N GLU A 96 7.55 12.80 11.21
CA GLU A 96 6.99 13.18 9.91
C GLU A 96 5.72 14.02 10.11
N PHE A 97 5.64 15.19 9.48
CA PHE A 97 4.51 16.11 9.56
C PHE A 97 3.70 16.17 8.27
N VAL A 98 2.38 16.13 8.37
CA VAL A 98 1.47 16.40 7.25
C VAL A 98 0.64 17.64 7.55
N PHE A 99 0.81 18.68 6.74
CA PHE A 99 0.06 19.93 6.87
C PHE A 99 -1.19 19.93 5.99
N LEU A 100 -2.35 19.89 6.64
CA LEU A 100 -3.67 20.14 6.06
C LEU A 100 -4.14 21.55 6.46
N ALA A 101 -3.29 22.53 6.14
CA ALA A 101 -3.44 23.90 6.58
C ALA A 101 -3.01 24.89 5.48
N GLY A 102 -3.64 26.07 5.45
CA GLY A 102 -3.29 27.16 4.55
C GLY A 102 -1.92 27.79 4.85
N ASP A 103 -1.43 28.63 3.94
CA ASP A 103 -0.05 29.14 3.99
C ASP A 103 0.29 29.90 5.27
N ASN A 104 -0.59 30.81 5.69
CA ASN A 104 -0.42 31.58 6.93
C ASN A 104 -0.27 30.71 8.19
N TYR A 105 -0.77 29.47 8.18
CA TYR A 105 -0.67 28.56 9.32
C TYR A 105 0.59 27.69 9.31
N ARG A 106 1.39 27.72 8.23
CA ARG A 106 2.57 26.85 8.08
C ARG A 106 3.85 27.60 7.77
N LYS A 107 3.80 28.74 7.07
CA LYS A 107 5.00 29.40 6.50
C LYS A 107 6.14 29.66 7.49
N PHE A 108 5.84 29.97 8.75
CA PHE A 108 6.85 30.17 9.81
C PHE A 108 7.09 28.94 10.69
N LEU A 109 6.33 27.86 10.53
CA LEU A 109 6.59 26.56 11.17
C LEU A 109 7.56 25.72 10.34
N LEU A 110 7.41 25.75 9.00
CA LEU A 110 8.19 24.92 8.07
C LEU A 110 9.71 25.07 8.24
N PRO A 111 10.30 26.26 8.47
CA PRO A 111 11.74 26.39 8.65
C PRO A 111 12.33 25.63 9.85
N SER A 112 11.48 25.23 10.81
CA SER A 112 11.91 24.52 12.03
C SER A 112 11.50 23.04 12.04
N ILE A 113 10.93 22.53 10.93
CA ILE A 113 10.45 21.15 10.81
C ILE A 113 11.12 20.52 9.59
N ASN A 114 11.92 19.47 9.81
CA ASN A 114 12.74 18.91 8.73
C ASN A 114 11.95 17.98 7.80
N ASN A 115 11.01 17.22 8.35
CA ASN A 115 10.30 16.17 7.62
C ASN A 115 8.82 16.53 7.50
N TYR A 116 8.41 17.15 6.39
CA TYR A 116 7.00 17.50 6.19
C TYR A 116 6.48 17.26 4.77
N LYS A 117 5.15 17.16 4.66
CA LYS A 117 4.38 17.10 3.42
C LYS A 117 3.23 18.08 3.45
N ILE A 118 2.90 18.65 2.30
CA ILE A 118 1.75 19.54 2.10
C ILE A 118 0.94 18.98 0.91
N PRO A 119 0.05 18.00 1.13
CA PRO A 119 -0.56 17.23 0.03
C PRO A 119 -1.35 18.07 -0.97
N MET A 120 -1.88 19.21 -0.52
CA MET A 120 -2.73 20.10 -1.30
C MET A 120 -2.07 21.46 -1.58
N LEU A 121 -0.73 21.49 -1.66
CA LEU A 121 0.02 22.72 -1.96
C LEU A 121 -0.48 23.36 -3.26
N GLY A 122 -0.73 24.68 -3.23
CA GLY A 122 -1.21 25.43 -4.40
C GLY A 122 -2.69 25.22 -4.76
N LEU A 123 -3.42 24.32 -4.11
CA LEU A 123 -4.85 24.12 -4.38
C LEU A 123 -5.72 25.14 -3.65
N GLY A 124 -6.63 25.80 -4.37
CA GLY A 124 -7.72 26.57 -3.77
C GLY A 124 -8.77 25.68 -3.10
N ILE A 125 -9.59 26.25 -2.21
CA ILE A 125 -10.52 25.51 -1.34
C ILE A 125 -11.43 24.52 -2.11
N GLY A 126 -12.00 24.94 -3.25
CA GLY A 126 -12.85 24.05 -4.07
C GLY A 126 -12.10 22.82 -4.60
N LYS A 127 -10.86 23.00 -5.08
CA LYS A 127 -10.00 21.91 -5.53
C LYS A 127 -9.55 21.01 -4.37
N GLN A 128 -9.27 21.59 -3.19
CA GLN A 128 -8.98 20.82 -1.98
C GLN A 128 -10.16 19.92 -1.59
N LEU A 129 -11.38 20.46 -1.59
CA LEU A 129 -12.58 19.69 -1.28
C LEU A 129 -12.80 18.53 -2.25
N LYS A 130 -12.57 18.74 -3.56
CA LYS A 130 -12.63 17.68 -4.57
C LYS A 130 -11.59 16.60 -4.30
N TRP A 131 -10.34 17.00 -4.11
CA TRP A 131 -9.23 16.09 -3.82
C TRP A 131 -9.47 15.24 -2.56
N LEU A 132 -9.95 15.86 -1.47
CA LEU A 132 -10.28 15.15 -0.23
C LEU A 132 -11.42 14.15 -0.43
N LYS A 133 -12.47 14.52 -1.17
CA LYS A 133 -13.59 13.61 -1.48
C LYS A 133 -13.09 12.38 -2.24
N GLU A 134 -12.25 12.57 -3.25
CA GLU A 134 -11.69 11.48 -4.05
C GLU A 134 -10.81 10.55 -3.19
N LYS A 135 -9.94 11.11 -2.34
CA LYS A 135 -9.09 10.33 -1.43
C LYS A 135 -9.86 9.52 -0.41
N ILE A 136 -10.86 10.14 0.22
CA ILE A 136 -11.74 9.48 1.18
C ILE A 136 -12.51 8.34 0.50
N LYS A 137 -13.09 8.60 -0.68
CA LYS A 137 -13.83 7.60 -1.44
C LYS A 137 -12.97 6.39 -1.81
N VAL A 138 -11.74 6.62 -2.28
CA VAL A 138 -10.80 5.51 -2.56
C VAL A 138 -10.51 4.71 -1.29
N SER A 139 -10.32 5.37 -0.15
CA SER A 139 -10.14 4.70 1.16
C SER A 139 -11.33 3.83 1.54
N GLU A 140 -12.56 4.33 1.41
CA GLU A 140 -13.79 3.61 1.77
C GLU A 140 -14.01 2.38 0.87
N ILE A 141 -13.78 2.53 -0.44
CA ILE A 141 -13.85 1.42 -1.39
C ILE A 141 -12.74 0.40 -1.10
N CYS A 142 -11.52 0.87 -0.82
CA CYS A 142 -10.39 0.02 -0.48
C CYS A 142 -10.63 -0.77 0.81
N HIS A 143 -11.19 -0.12 1.84
CA HIS A 143 -11.63 -0.77 3.07
C HIS A 143 -12.62 -1.89 2.77
N THR A 144 -13.64 -1.61 1.95
CA THR A 144 -14.68 -2.59 1.59
C THR A 144 -14.10 -3.83 0.91
N ILE A 145 -13.25 -3.66 -0.11
CA ILE A 145 -12.65 -4.81 -0.80
C ILE A 145 -11.68 -5.60 0.11
N HIS A 146 -11.01 -4.94 1.06
CA HIS A 146 -10.21 -5.63 2.06
C HIS A 146 -11.08 -6.52 2.95
N GLN A 147 -12.22 -6.02 3.45
CA GLN A 147 -13.16 -6.84 4.23
C GLN A 147 -13.65 -8.06 3.43
N TRP A 148 -14.13 -7.85 2.21
CA TRP A 148 -14.68 -8.92 1.37
C TRP A 148 -13.66 -10.01 1.04
N PHE A 149 -12.43 -9.62 0.64
CA PHE A 149 -11.42 -10.60 0.26
C PHE A 149 -10.77 -11.29 1.47
N ASN A 150 -10.78 -10.66 2.66
CA ASN A 150 -10.30 -11.30 3.88
C ASN A 150 -11.28 -12.32 4.47
N GLY A 151 -12.60 -12.16 4.25
CA GLY A 151 -13.62 -13.06 4.80
C GLY A 151 -13.61 -14.51 4.27
N ARG A 152 -12.83 -14.80 3.22
CA ARG A 152 -12.75 -16.13 2.58
C ARG A 152 -11.33 -16.58 2.24
N LYS A 153 -10.35 -16.22 3.07
CA LYS A 153 -8.98 -16.67 2.82
C LYS A 153 -8.91 -18.18 2.82
N ILE A 154 -8.40 -18.72 1.72
CA ILE A 154 -7.99 -20.11 1.68
C ILE A 154 -6.61 -20.14 2.33
N HIS A 155 -6.55 -20.69 3.54
CA HIS A 155 -5.29 -21.02 4.17
C HIS A 155 -4.74 -22.30 3.55
N TYR A 156 -3.44 -22.31 3.24
CA TYR A 156 -2.75 -23.52 2.83
C TYR A 156 -2.89 -24.57 3.94
N TYR A 157 -3.38 -25.76 3.59
CA TYR A 157 -3.28 -26.92 4.46
C TYR A 157 -1.79 -27.29 4.59
N HIS A 158 -1.14 -26.80 5.66
CA HIS A 158 0.18 -27.25 6.05
C HIS A 158 0.06 -28.66 6.66
N GLN A 159 0.03 -29.70 5.85
CA GLN A 159 0.54 -30.99 6.34
C GLN A 159 2.06 -30.86 6.44
N MET A 160 2.55 -30.82 7.68
CA MET A 160 3.98 -30.96 7.99
C MET A 160 4.51 -32.25 7.35
N TYR A 161 5.21 -32.14 6.22
CA TYR A 161 6.09 -33.20 5.75
C TYR A 161 7.47 -32.64 5.49
N ASN A 162 8.32 -32.83 6.51
CA ASN A 162 9.75 -32.95 6.35
C ASN A 162 10.02 -34.18 5.48
N SER A 163 10.41 -33.99 4.22
CA SER A 163 11.44 -34.79 3.55
C SER A 163 11.46 -34.45 2.06
N MET A 164 12.68 -34.40 1.53
CA MET A 164 13.02 -34.18 0.14
C MET A 164 12.35 -35.21 -0.78
N GLU A 165 11.12 -34.98 -1.25
CA GLU A 165 10.55 -35.72 -2.37
C GLU A 165 9.48 -34.87 -3.06
N LYS A 166 9.45 -34.95 -4.40
CA LYS A 166 8.75 -34.04 -5.32
C LYS A 166 7.35 -33.64 -4.82
N HIS A 167 7.21 -32.38 -4.39
CA HIS A 167 5.93 -31.80 -3.99
C HIS A 167 4.94 -31.83 -5.16
N SER A 168 3.91 -32.66 -5.04
CA SER A 168 2.77 -32.61 -5.96
C SER A 168 2.03 -31.28 -5.74
N LEU A 169 1.68 -30.60 -6.83
CA LEU A 169 0.93 -29.34 -6.81
C LEU A 169 -0.45 -29.49 -6.13
N SER A 170 -1.01 -30.70 -6.07
CA SER A 170 -2.24 -31.02 -5.34
C SER A 170 -2.13 -30.84 -3.83
N GLN A 171 -0.91 -30.75 -3.28
CA GLN A 171 -0.69 -30.49 -1.85
C GLN A 171 -0.87 -29.01 -1.48
N TRP A 172 -0.90 -28.11 -2.46
CA TRP A 172 -0.86 -26.66 -2.21
C TRP A 172 -2.27 -26.05 -2.22
N PHE A 173 -3.16 -26.55 -3.06
CA PHE A 173 -4.57 -26.19 -3.04
C PHE A 173 -5.37 -27.25 -3.80
N ASN A 174 -6.64 -27.38 -3.45
CA ASN A 174 -7.57 -28.17 -4.22
C ASN A 174 -7.93 -27.41 -5.51
N GLU A 175 -7.47 -27.92 -6.66
CA GLU A 175 -7.76 -27.30 -7.96
C GLU A 175 -9.26 -27.18 -8.26
N GLN A 176 -10.09 -28.05 -7.66
CA GLN A 176 -11.53 -28.01 -7.88
C GLN A 176 -12.20 -26.79 -7.24
N GLU A 177 -11.61 -26.26 -6.16
CA GLU A 177 -12.08 -25.05 -5.47
C GLU A 177 -11.68 -23.76 -6.21
N ILE A 178 -10.73 -23.84 -7.14
CA ILE A 178 -10.27 -22.69 -7.91
C ILE A 178 -11.03 -22.61 -9.24
N PRO A 179 -11.64 -21.47 -9.58
CA PRO A 179 -12.32 -21.32 -10.86
C PRO A 179 -11.34 -21.44 -12.04
N LYS A 180 -11.85 -21.82 -13.21
CA LYS A 180 -11.01 -21.96 -14.41
C LYS A 180 -10.52 -20.59 -14.93
N ASN A 181 -11.36 -19.56 -14.80
CA ASN A 181 -11.06 -18.18 -15.14
C ASN A 181 -11.33 -17.27 -13.96
N GLY A 182 -10.51 -16.23 -13.76
CA GLY A 182 -10.77 -15.29 -12.66
C GLY A 182 -9.57 -14.47 -12.21
N ILE A 183 -9.78 -13.76 -11.13
CA ILE A 183 -8.77 -12.91 -10.48
C ILE A 183 -8.30 -13.62 -9.21
N TYR A 184 -7.01 -13.50 -8.92
CA TYR A 184 -6.44 -13.88 -7.63
C TYR A 184 -5.96 -12.64 -6.88
N ILE A 185 -6.14 -12.65 -5.56
CA ILE A 185 -5.69 -11.62 -4.63
C ILE A 185 -4.74 -12.30 -3.64
N LEU A 186 -3.53 -11.78 -3.49
CA LEU A 186 -2.54 -12.30 -2.55
C LEU A 186 -2.43 -11.39 -1.33
N PHE A 187 -2.24 -12.02 -0.18
CA PHE A 187 -1.94 -11.40 1.10
C PHE A 187 -0.59 -11.90 1.61
N GLU A 188 0.02 -11.15 2.51
CA GLU A 188 1.29 -11.54 3.13
C GLU A 188 1.18 -11.51 4.65
N LYS A 189 1.68 -12.56 5.30
CA LYS A 189 1.67 -12.72 6.75
C LYS A 189 2.38 -11.54 7.43
N GLY A 190 1.72 -10.94 8.40
CA GLY A 190 2.24 -9.80 9.16
C GLY A 190 2.03 -8.43 8.50
N GLU A 191 1.49 -8.39 7.27
CA GLU A 191 1.09 -7.14 6.63
C GLU A 191 -0.38 -6.84 6.92
N CYS A 192 -0.67 -5.68 7.53
CA CYS A 192 -2.03 -5.29 7.88
C CYS A 192 -2.44 -3.97 7.21
N ALA A 193 -3.69 -3.90 6.77
CA ALA A 193 -4.34 -2.67 6.30
C ALA A 193 -5.86 -2.75 6.54
N HIS A 194 -6.48 -1.61 6.84
CA HIS A 194 -7.93 -1.54 7.10
C HIS A 194 -8.43 -2.57 8.14
N SER A 195 -7.63 -2.80 9.20
CA SER A 195 -7.92 -3.77 10.28
C SER A 195 -7.98 -5.24 9.84
N THR A 196 -7.44 -5.58 8.67
CA THR A 196 -7.37 -6.93 8.11
C THR A 196 -5.99 -7.16 7.49
N ASP A 197 -5.70 -8.33 6.91
CA ASP A 197 -4.42 -8.46 6.23
C ASP A 197 -4.44 -7.68 4.91
N ARG A 198 -3.29 -7.05 4.64
CA ARG A 198 -3.10 -6.18 3.49
C ARG A 198 -3.01 -6.97 2.20
N ILE A 199 -3.67 -6.48 1.16
CA ILE A 199 -3.49 -6.97 -0.20
C ILE A 199 -2.09 -6.57 -0.69
N VAL A 200 -1.27 -7.55 -1.08
CA VAL A 200 0.11 -7.33 -1.56
C VAL A 200 0.27 -7.52 -3.06
N ARG A 201 -0.70 -8.20 -3.70
CA ARG A 201 -0.71 -8.41 -5.15
C ARG A 201 -2.11 -8.78 -5.62
N ILE A 202 -2.45 -8.32 -6.81
CA ILE A 202 -3.63 -8.73 -7.57
C ILE A 202 -3.12 -9.24 -8.91
N GLY A 203 -3.77 -10.26 -9.47
CA GLY A 203 -3.42 -10.72 -10.79
C GLY A 203 -4.49 -11.55 -11.48
N THR A 204 -4.34 -11.69 -12.79
CA THR A 204 -5.16 -12.59 -13.60
C THR A 204 -4.32 -13.31 -14.68
N HIS A 205 -4.99 -13.86 -15.70
CA HIS A 205 -4.44 -14.57 -16.84
C HIS A 205 -5.17 -14.16 -18.14
N THR A 206 -4.46 -14.23 -19.26
CA THR A 206 -4.97 -13.80 -20.58
C THR A 206 -5.55 -14.95 -21.43
N GLY A 207 -5.09 -16.19 -21.22
CA GLY A 207 -5.60 -17.36 -21.93
C GLY A 207 -6.87 -17.97 -21.30
N LYS A 208 -7.65 -18.72 -22.08
CA LYS A 208 -8.87 -19.40 -21.61
C LYS A 208 -8.54 -20.56 -20.64
N ASN A 209 -9.25 -20.60 -19.52
CA ASN A 209 -9.13 -21.62 -18.47
C ASN A 209 -7.71 -21.73 -17.87
N LYS A 210 -7.01 -20.59 -17.71
CA LYS A 210 -5.60 -20.56 -17.28
C LYS A 210 -5.35 -20.09 -15.86
N LEU A 211 -6.38 -19.80 -15.05
CA LEU A 211 -6.17 -19.32 -13.67
C LEU A 211 -5.36 -20.32 -12.83
N ARG A 212 -5.75 -21.59 -12.85
CA ARG A 212 -5.09 -22.68 -12.11
C ARG A 212 -3.62 -22.83 -12.52
N SER A 213 -3.34 -22.87 -13.83
CA SER A 213 -1.97 -22.93 -14.34
C SER A 213 -1.17 -21.69 -13.97
N ARG A 214 -1.79 -20.51 -13.98
CA ARG A 214 -1.13 -19.25 -13.62
C ARG A 214 -0.73 -19.23 -12.15
N LEU A 215 -1.58 -19.72 -11.25
CA LEU A 215 -1.25 -19.87 -9.84
C LEU A 215 -0.09 -20.86 -9.63
N LYS A 216 -0.11 -22.00 -10.33
CA LYS A 216 1.00 -22.98 -10.31
C LYS A 216 2.35 -22.36 -10.72
N GLU A 217 2.37 -21.46 -11.71
CA GLU A 217 3.60 -20.75 -12.11
C GLU A 217 4.19 -19.87 -10.99
N HIS A 218 3.40 -19.42 -10.03
CA HIS A 218 3.91 -18.69 -8.87
C HIS A 218 4.59 -19.61 -7.84
N LEU A 219 4.20 -20.89 -7.82
CA LEU A 219 4.71 -21.89 -6.86
C LEU A 219 5.91 -22.65 -7.43
N ASN A 220 5.98 -22.83 -8.75
CA ASN A 220 7.12 -23.45 -9.41
C ASN A 220 8.37 -22.54 -9.39
N GLU A 221 9.55 -23.14 -9.19
CA GLU A 221 10.88 -22.50 -9.15
C GLU A 221 11.32 -21.96 -10.53
N ASN A 222 10.60 -20.95 -11.04
CA ASN A 222 10.88 -20.36 -12.34
C ASN A 222 10.47 -18.88 -12.43
N LYS A 223 11.43 -17.99 -12.14
CA LYS A 223 11.29 -16.53 -12.24
C LYS A 223 10.93 -16.05 -13.63
N ASP A 224 11.33 -16.77 -14.68
CA ASP A 224 11.11 -16.34 -16.06
C ASP A 224 9.64 -16.54 -16.47
N ARG A 225 8.92 -17.43 -15.79
CA ARG A 225 7.45 -17.59 -15.92
C ARG A 225 6.67 -16.72 -14.92
N SER A 226 7.35 -16.17 -13.91
CA SER A 226 6.70 -15.45 -12.82
C SER A 226 7.42 -14.16 -12.43
N ILE A 227 6.94 -13.03 -12.95
CA ILE A 227 7.45 -11.71 -12.56
C ILE A 227 7.35 -11.46 -11.04
N PHE A 228 6.37 -12.09 -10.38
CA PHE A 228 6.24 -12.06 -8.93
C PHE A 228 7.46 -12.66 -8.22
N ARG A 229 7.82 -13.91 -8.58
CA ARG A 229 9.03 -14.58 -8.09
C ARG A 229 10.29 -13.78 -8.40
N LYS A 230 10.38 -13.25 -9.62
CA LYS A 230 11.50 -12.41 -10.04
C LYS A 230 11.64 -11.16 -9.16
N ASN A 231 10.53 -10.54 -8.77
CA ASN A 231 10.53 -9.36 -7.88
C ASN A 231 10.91 -9.71 -6.44
N ILE A 232 10.47 -10.84 -5.90
CA ILE A 232 10.91 -11.32 -4.59
C ILE A 232 12.42 -11.60 -4.61
N GLY A 233 12.92 -12.33 -5.61
CA GLY A 233 14.35 -12.59 -5.76
C GLY A 233 15.19 -11.32 -5.89
N ARG A 234 14.69 -10.30 -6.62
CA ARG A 234 15.32 -8.98 -6.68
C ARG A 234 15.41 -8.33 -5.30
N ALA A 235 14.35 -8.41 -4.50
CA ALA A 235 14.32 -7.80 -3.17
C ALA A 235 15.27 -8.53 -2.19
N LEU A 236 15.33 -9.87 -2.26
CA LEU A 236 16.29 -10.66 -1.48
C LEU A 236 17.73 -10.28 -1.83
N LEU A 237 18.10 -10.32 -3.12
CA LEU A 237 19.46 -10.00 -3.57
C LEU A 237 19.84 -8.57 -3.25
N ASN A 238 18.93 -7.61 -3.44
CA ASN A 238 19.18 -6.20 -3.13
C ASN A 238 19.32 -5.96 -1.61
N LYS A 239 18.57 -6.69 -0.78
CA LYS A 239 18.71 -6.64 0.68
C LYS A 239 20.08 -7.15 1.13
N ASP A 240 20.59 -8.18 0.48
CA ASP A 240 21.88 -8.81 0.78
C ASP A 240 23.06 -8.05 0.15
N ASN A 241 22.82 -7.01 -0.65
CA ASN A 241 23.82 -6.37 -1.52
C ASN A 241 24.54 -7.35 -2.45
N ASP A 242 23.84 -8.39 -2.92
CA ASP A 242 24.40 -9.43 -3.78
C ASP A 242 24.47 -8.95 -5.25
N PRO A 243 25.67 -8.87 -5.86
CA PRO A 243 25.84 -8.40 -7.24
C PRO A 243 25.17 -9.31 -8.29
N PHE A 244 24.80 -10.54 -7.91
CA PHE A 244 24.07 -11.46 -8.77
C PHE A 244 22.70 -10.91 -9.22
N ILE A 245 22.19 -9.84 -8.60
CA ILE A 245 20.98 -9.15 -9.04
C ILE A 245 21.01 -8.72 -10.52
N GLU A 246 22.18 -8.35 -11.04
CA GLU A 246 22.35 -8.00 -12.45
C GLU A 246 22.09 -9.20 -13.36
N GLN A 247 22.62 -10.36 -12.97
CA GLN A 247 22.45 -11.61 -13.69
C GLN A 247 21.01 -12.09 -13.55
N TRP A 248 20.45 -12.10 -12.35
CA TRP A 248 19.05 -12.46 -12.05
C TRP A 248 18.02 -11.71 -12.93
N ASN A 249 18.31 -10.47 -13.30
CA ASN A 249 17.47 -9.65 -14.16
C ASN A 249 17.39 -10.14 -15.61
N LYS A 250 18.37 -10.90 -16.09
CA LYS A 250 18.36 -11.49 -17.44
C LYS A 250 17.38 -12.68 -17.49
N ASN A 251 16.81 -12.94 -18.67
CA ASN A 251 15.91 -14.06 -18.91
C ASN A 251 16.68 -15.23 -19.57
N ASN A 252 16.16 -16.45 -19.43
CA ASN A 252 16.68 -17.66 -20.08
C ASN A 252 18.15 -17.98 -19.76
N LEU A 253 18.63 -17.57 -18.58
CA LEU A 253 20.01 -17.80 -18.11
C LEU A 253 20.38 -19.29 -18.07
N THR A 254 19.39 -20.18 -17.96
CA THR A 254 19.58 -21.61 -17.83
C THR A 254 19.43 -22.38 -19.15
N LYS A 255 19.08 -21.70 -20.27
CA LYS A 255 18.74 -22.34 -21.56
C LYS A 255 19.88 -22.41 -22.58
N LYS A 256 21.07 -21.86 -22.32
CA LYS A 256 22.21 -22.11 -23.22
C LYS A 256 22.50 -23.61 -23.23
N ASN A 257 22.63 -24.18 -24.43
CA ASN A 257 22.85 -25.61 -24.64
C ASN A 257 24.20 -26.03 -24.04
N GLU A 258 24.16 -26.68 -22.87
CA GLU A 258 25.33 -27.32 -22.25
C GLU A 258 26.00 -28.34 -23.19
N LYS A 259 25.21 -28.96 -24.09
CA LYS A 259 25.70 -29.95 -25.06
C LYS A 259 26.64 -29.41 -26.14
N ALA A 260 26.80 -28.09 -26.24
CA ALA A 260 27.67 -27.45 -27.24
C ALA A 260 28.98 -26.90 -26.65
N LEU A 261 29.20 -27.05 -25.33
CA LEU A 261 30.35 -26.50 -24.63
C LEU A 261 31.21 -27.64 -24.07
N ASP A 262 32.53 -27.52 -24.22
CA ASP A 262 33.48 -28.41 -23.54
C ASP A 262 33.32 -28.27 -22.02
N SER A 263 33.20 -29.41 -21.33
CA SER A 263 33.02 -29.52 -19.87
C SER A 263 34.11 -28.84 -19.05
N ASN A 264 35.32 -28.66 -19.60
CA ASN A 264 36.42 -27.96 -18.93
C ASN A 264 36.56 -26.49 -19.34
N SER A 265 35.70 -26.00 -20.23
CA SER A 265 35.75 -24.60 -20.66
C SER A 265 35.35 -23.65 -19.53
N VAL A 266 36.03 -22.50 -19.46
CA VAL A 266 35.69 -21.41 -18.52
C VAL A 266 34.23 -20.97 -18.67
N GLU A 267 33.66 -21.04 -19.88
CA GLU A 267 32.25 -20.72 -20.12
C GLU A 267 31.29 -21.75 -19.52
N PHE A 268 31.63 -23.05 -19.57
CA PHE A 268 30.82 -24.10 -18.95
C PHE A 268 30.79 -23.96 -17.42
N ILE A 269 31.95 -23.76 -16.78
CA ILE A 269 32.07 -23.59 -15.33
C ILE A 269 31.23 -22.38 -14.87
N LYS A 270 31.40 -21.21 -15.51
CA LYS A 270 30.61 -20.01 -15.22
C LYS A 270 29.11 -20.24 -15.39
N GLN A 271 28.69 -20.97 -16.42
CA GLN A 271 27.27 -21.29 -16.61
C GLN A 271 26.72 -22.19 -15.50
N LYS A 272 27.50 -23.19 -15.06
CA LYS A 272 27.11 -24.09 -13.98
C LYS A 272 26.93 -23.31 -12.67
N GLU A 273 27.89 -22.45 -12.32
CA GLU A 273 27.80 -21.56 -11.15
C GLU A 273 26.56 -20.64 -11.21
N ILE A 274 26.28 -20.04 -12.37
CA ILE A 274 25.07 -19.22 -12.56
C ILE A 274 23.80 -20.06 -12.34
N LYS A 275 23.74 -21.28 -12.87
CA LYS A 275 22.58 -22.19 -12.69
C LYS A 275 22.38 -22.57 -11.24
N GLU A 276 23.46 -22.90 -10.53
CA GLU A 276 23.43 -23.23 -9.10
C GLU A 276 22.96 -22.03 -8.29
N LYS A 277 23.47 -20.83 -8.58
CA LYS A 277 23.03 -19.60 -7.91
C LYS A 277 21.57 -19.25 -8.20
N VAL A 278 21.09 -19.40 -9.45
CA VAL A 278 19.65 -19.25 -9.76
C VAL A 278 18.81 -20.21 -8.93
N LYS A 279 19.23 -21.48 -8.83
CA LYS A 279 18.51 -22.51 -8.05
C LYS A 279 18.49 -22.19 -6.56
N GLU A 280 19.60 -21.70 -6.00
CA GLU A 280 19.69 -21.24 -4.61
C GLU A 280 18.68 -20.12 -4.32
N ILE A 281 18.67 -19.08 -5.17
CA ILE A 281 17.75 -17.95 -5.00
C ILE A 281 16.29 -18.36 -5.22
N GLU A 282 16.00 -19.21 -6.21
CA GLU A 282 14.63 -19.75 -6.41
C GLU A 282 14.12 -20.50 -5.19
N LYS A 283 14.96 -21.31 -4.52
CA LYS A 283 14.60 -21.98 -3.27
C LYS A 283 14.26 -20.99 -2.16
N ARG A 284 15.06 -19.92 -2.01
CA ARG A 284 14.78 -18.82 -1.05
C ARG A 284 13.45 -18.13 -1.37
N VAL A 285 13.16 -17.88 -2.65
CA VAL A 285 11.89 -17.31 -3.12
C VAL A 285 10.72 -18.27 -2.82
N THR A 286 10.88 -19.56 -3.11
CA THR A 286 9.86 -20.59 -2.80
C THR A 286 9.55 -20.60 -1.32
N LYS A 287 10.57 -20.68 -0.47
CA LYS A 287 10.40 -20.65 0.99
C LYS A 287 9.66 -19.40 1.44
N TYR A 288 10.05 -18.22 0.94
CA TYR A 288 9.36 -16.98 1.28
C TYR A 288 7.88 -16.98 0.86
N ILE A 289 7.55 -17.49 -0.34
CA ILE A 289 6.16 -17.56 -0.81
C ILE A 289 5.36 -18.53 0.05
N ILE A 290 5.88 -19.74 0.31
CA ILE A 290 5.20 -20.76 1.13
C ILE A 290 4.94 -20.23 2.54
N ASP A 291 5.96 -19.65 3.18
CA ASP A 291 5.88 -19.29 4.60
C ASP A 291 4.99 -18.06 4.86
N ASN A 292 4.78 -17.20 3.85
CA ASN A 292 4.20 -15.87 4.05
C ASN A 292 2.98 -15.56 3.18
N ILE A 293 2.75 -16.22 2.05
CA ILE A 293 1.70 -15.81 1.10
C ILE A 293 0.44 -16.64 1.27
N SER A 294 -0.71 -15.98 1.33
CA SER A 294 -2.04 -16.59 1.20
C SER A 294 -2.80 -15.92 0.07
N PHE A 295 -3.90 -16.53 -0.39
CA PHE A 295 -4.66 -15.97 -1.50
C PHE A 295 -6.15 -16.29 -1.44
N VAL A 296 -6.90 -15.55 -2.25
CA VAL A 296 -8.30 -15.83 -2.59
C VAL A 296 -8.49 -15.69 -4.09
N THR A 297 -9.44 -16.41 -4.67
CA THR A 297 -9.80 -16.34 -6.08
C THR A 297 -11.30 -16.20 -6.28
N PHE A 298 -11.72 -15.43 -7.27
CA PHE A 298 -13.12 -15.33 -7.67
C PHE A 298 -13.26 -15.39 -9.19
N GLN A 299 -14.39 -15.93 -9.64
CA GLN A 299 -14.63 -16.23 -11.05
C GLN A 299 -15.06 -15.01 -11.84
N ILE A 300 -14.38 -14.77 -12.97
CA ILE A 300 -14.82 -13.85 -14.03
C ILE A 300 -14.39 -14.49 -15.35
N ASP A 301 -15.34 -14.96 -16.15
CA ASP A 301 -15.02 -15.66 -17.40
C ASP A 301 -14.63 -14.72 -18.53
N ASP A 302 -15.35 -13.60 -18.66
CA ASP A 302 -15.06 -12.58 -19.67
C ASP A 302 -13.66 -11.99 -19.46
N LYS A 303 -12.85 -11.98 -20.53
CA LYS A 303 -11.44 -11.61 -20.45
C LYS A 303 -11.27 -10.10 -20.24
N ASP A 304 -12.01 -9.28 -20.97
CA ASP A 304 -11.80 -7.83 -20.99
C ASP A 304 -12.30 -7.23 -19.69
N LYS A 305 -13.49 -7.65 -19.24
CA LYS A 305 -14.03 -7.34 -17.91
C LYS A 305 -13.07 -7.73 -16.78
N ARG A 306 -12.44 -8.90 -16.89
CA ARG A 306 -11.48 -9.38 -15.89
C ARG A 306 -10.22 -8.51 -15.84
N LEU A 307 -9.67 -8.12 -16.98
CA LEU A 307 -8.50 -7.23 -17.05
C LEU A 307 -8.83 -5.82 -16.55
N GLU A 308 -10.02 -5.32 -16.87
CA GLU A 308 -10.50 -4.03 -16.40
C GLU A 308 -10.65 -4.02 -14.87
N LEU A 309 -11.35 -5.01 -14.30
CA LEU A 309 -11.52 -5.13 -12.84
C LEU A 309 -10.19 -5.37 -12.12
N GLU A 310 -9.28 -6.19 -12.68
CA GLU A 310 -7.92 -6.36 -12.14
C GLU A 310 -7.22 -5.00 -12.03
N SER A 311 -7.20 -4.22 -13.12
CA SER A 311 -6.58 -2.89 -13.16
C SER A 311 -7.21 -1.93 -12.15
N LYS A 312 -8.55 -1.88 -12.07
CA LYS A 312 -9.26 -1.02 -11.13
C LYS A 312 -9.01 -1.41 -9.67
N ILE A 313 -8.96 -2.70 -9.34
CA ILE A 313 -8.63 -3.17 -7.99
C ILE A 313 -7.17 -2.80 -7.65
N ILE A 314 -6.21 -3.04 -8.54
CA ILE A 314 -4.81 -2.63 -8.35
C ILE A 314 -4.71 -1.13 -8.12
N SER A 315 -5.38 -0.34 -8.94
CA SER A 315 -5.40 1.12 -8.81
C SER A 315 -5.99 1.56 -7.47
N THR A 316 -7.09 0.94 -7.02
CA THR A 316 -7.74 1.26 -5.74
C THR A 316 -6.80 1.04 -4.57
N VAL A 317 -6.16 -0.14 -4.49
CA VAL A 317 -5.24 -0.48 -3.39
C VAL A 317 -3.99 0.40 -3.44
N SER A 318 -3.43 0.64 -4.63
CA SER A 318 -2.21 1.45 -4.79
C SER A 318 -2.41 2.95 -4.56
N CYS A 319 -3.60 3.49 -4.86
CA CYS A 319 -3.98 4.88 -4.59
C CYS A 319 -4.36 5.15 -3.12
N CYS A 320 -4.65 4.09 -2.36
CA CYS A 320 -5.06 4.20 -0.97
C CYS A 320 -3.87 4.63 -0.09
N ASP A 321 -4.07 5.68 0.70
CA ASP A 321 -3.02 6.18 1.59
C ASP A 321 -2.90 5.36 2.90
N GLU A 322 -3.88 4.50 3.20
CA GLU A 322 -3.86 3.59 4.36
C GLU A 322 -3.14 2.26 4.07
N CYS A 323 -3.10 1.84 2.80
CA CYS A 323 -2.53 0.56 2.36
C CYS A 323 -1.00 0.61 2.21
N LYS A 324 -0.30 1.09 3.25
CA LYS A 324 1.17 1.14 3.27
C LYS A 324 1.76 -0.16 3.79
N PRO A 325 2.93 -0.59 3.25
CA PRO A 325 3.60 -1.77 3.75
C PRO A 325 4.14 -1.55 5.16
N PHE A 326 4.25 -2.62 5.94
CA PHE A 326 4.90 -2.55 7.24
C PHE A 326 6.42 -2.34 7.05
N PRO A 327 7.14 -1.67 7.98
CA PRO A 327 8.56 -1.35 7.79
C PRO A 327 9.50 -2.54 7.56
N ASN A 328 9.09 -3.77 7.93
CA ASN A 328 9.87 -4.99 7.73
C ASN A 328 9.49 -5.76 6.45
N TRP A 329 8.51 -5.28 5.67
CA TRP A 329 8.10 -5.92 4.43
C TRP A 329 9.26 -6.02 3.44
N LEU A 330 9.55 -7.22 2.96
CA LEU A 330 10.69 -7.48 2.05
C LEU A 330 10.63 -6.59 0.79
N GLY A 331 9.43 -6.25 0.31
CA GLY A 331 9.26 -5.40 -0.86
C GLY A 331 9.86 -4.00 -0.72
N LEU A 332 10.10 -3.50 0.50
CA LEU A 332 10.83 -2.25 0.75
C LEU A 332 12.31 -2.34 0.34
N SER A 333 12.89 -3.54 0.30
CA SER A 333 14.23 -3.78 -0.23
C SER A 333 14.26 -3.96 -1.75
N SER A 334 13.12 -3.89 -2.46
CA SER A 334 13.11 -4.03 -3.91
C SER A 334 13.93 -2.93 -4.60
N PRO A 335 14.73 -3.22 -5.63
CA PRO A 335 15.37 -2.18 -6.44
C PRO A 335 14.34 -1.38 -7.26
N LYS A 336 13.10 -1.87 -7.41
CA LYS A 336 12.04 -1.18 -8.15
C LYS A 336 11.30 -0.22 -7.23
N GLU A 337 11.50 1.08 -7.47
CA GLU A 337 10.85 2.15 -6.70
C GLU A 337 9.32 2.04 -6.69
N LYS A 338 8.70 1.65 -7.82
CA LYS A 338 7.25 1.43 -7.93
C LYS A 338 6.73 0.40 -6.92
N ILE A 339 7.49 -0.67 -6.64
CA ILE A 339 7.12 -1.68 -5.65
C ILE A 339 7.21 -1.09 -4.25
N ARG A 340 8.33 -0.41 -3.92
CA ARG A 340 8.53 0.24 -2.62
C ARG A 340 7.43 1.27 -2.31
N LYS A 341 7.10 2.12 -3.28
CA LYS A 341 6.12 3.20 -3.13
C LYS A 341 4.67 2.72 -3.04
N SER A 342 4.31 1.72 -3.84
CA SER A 342 2.93 1.19 -3.87
C SER A 342 2.63 0.20 -2.76
N GLY A 343 3.65 -0.44 -2.17
CA GLY A 343 3.44 -1.56 -1.27
C GLY A 343 2.99 -2.85 -1.99
N LEU A 344 2.93 -2.86 -3.33
CA LEU A 344 2.46 -4.01 -4.09
C LEU A 344 3.61 -4.67 -4.84
N TRP A 345 3.54 -5.99 -4.98
CA TRP A 345 4.44 -6.76 -5.84
C TRP A 345 4.11 -6.59 -7.35
N LEU A 346 3.87 -5.35 -7.77
CA LEU A 346 3.41 -4.92 -9.09
C LEU A 346 4.13 -3.62 -9.50
N VAL A 347 4.21 -3.39 -10.81
CA VAL A 347 4.77 -2.15 -11.40
C VAL A 347 3.86 -1.50 -12.46
N ASN A 348 2.80 -2.22 -12.84
CA ASN A 348 1.79 -1.83 -13.82
C ASN A 348 0.46 -1.61 -13.10
N GLU A 349 -0.46 -0.90 -13.74
CA GLU A 349 -1.81 -0.57 -13.23
C GLU A 349 -1.85 0.22 -11.90
N LEU A 350 -0.68 0.61 -11.37
CA LEU A 350 -0.56 1.41 -10.15
C LEU A 350 -1.10 2.82 -10.35
N CYS A 351 -1.98 3.24 -9.45
CA CYS A 351 -2.58 4.57 -9.37
C CYS A 351 -3.16 5.11 -10.70
N LYS A 352 -3.80 4.24 -11.50
CA LYS A 352 -4.61 4.62 -12.67
C LYS A 352 -6.02 5.03 -12.24
N THR A 353 -7.06 4.39 -12.79
CA THR A 353 -8.47 4.62 -12.44
C THR A 353 -8.89 3.65 -11.34
N PRO A 354 -9.19 4.10 -10.10
CA PRO A 354 -9.73 3.25 -9.05
C PRO A 354 -11.13 2.74 -9.38
N LEU A 355 -11.60 1.77 -8.60
CA LEU A 355 -12.99 1.35 -8.61
C LEU A 355 -13.91 2.55 -8.27
N SER A 356 -15.00 2.64 -9.01
CA SER A 356 -16.13 3.51 -8.72
C SER A 356 -17.18 2.78 -7.86
N GLU A 357 -18.23 3.48 -7.44
CA GLU A 357 -19.35 2.85 -6.72
C GLU A 357 -20.13 1.86 -7.58
N SER A 358 -20.24 2.10 -8.89
CA SER A 358 -20.86 1.14 -9.81
C SER A 358 -20.00 -0.11 -9.96
N ASP A 359 -18.67 0.06 -10.08
CA ASP A 359 -17.76 -1.09 -10.13
C ASP A 359 -17.82 -1.90 -8.83
N LEU A 360 -17.97 -1.24 -7.67
CA LEU A 360 -18.09 -1.91 -6.38
C LEU A 360 -19.39 -2.72 -6.26
N LYS A 361 -20.52 -2.19 -6.75
CA LYS A 361 -21.80 -2.92 -6.83
C LYS A 361 -21.69 -4.13 -7.75
N GLU A 362 -21.07 -3.96 -8.90
CA GLU A 362 -20.83 -5.07 -9.83
C GLU A 362 -19.94 -6.15 -9.22
N LEU A 363 -18.84 -5.74 -8.58
CA LEU A 363 -17.94 -6.66 -7.87
C LEU A 363 -18.68 -7.40 -6.75
N LYS A 364 -19.56 -6.71 -6.00
CA LYS A 364 -20.41 -7.34 -4.99
C LYS A 364 -21.25 -8.46 -5.60
N ASN A 365 -21.98 -8.19 -6.67
CA ASN A 365 -22.82 -9.19 -7.35
C ASN A 365 -21.99 -10.38 -7.86
N ILE A 366 -20.79 -10.14 -8.39
CA ILE A 366 -19.88 -11.21 -8.84
C ILE A 366 -19.49 -12.11 -7.66
N LEU A 367 -19.13 -11.51 -6.53
CA LEU A 367 -18.72 -12.23 -5.34
C LEU A 367 -19.89 -13.00 -4.72
N GLU A 368 -21.06 -12.40 -4.58
CA GLU A 368 -22.27 -13.09 -4.08
C GLU A 368 -22.66 -14.28 -4.96
N ASN A 369 -22.59 -14.15 -6.29
CA ASN A 369 -22.82 -15.25 -7.23
C ASN A 369 -21.77 -16.36 -7.13
N ALA A 370 -20.54 -16.01 -6.71
CA ALA A 370 -19.50 -16.99 -6.36
C ALA A 370 -19.66 -17.53 -4.92
N GLY A 371 -20.79 -17.25 -4.28
CA GLY A 371 -21.18 -17.72 -2.97
C GLY A 371 -20.56 -16.95 -1.80
N TYR A 372 -19.93 -15.80 -2.01
CA TYR A 372 -19.37 -14.99 -0.91
C TYR A 372 -20.51 -14.37 -0.09
N ASN A 373 -20.51 -14.58 1.23
CA ASN A 373 -21.43 -13.89 2.14
C ASN A 373 -20.80 -12.54 2.53
N ILE A 374 -21.22 -11.44 1.91
CA ILE A 374 -20.57 -10.10 2.02
C ILE A 374 -21.49 -8.92 2.28
#